data_AF-A0AAV9AMQ9-F1
#
_entry.id   AF-A0AAV9AMQ9-F1
#
_cell.length_a   1.000
_cell.length_b   1.000
_cell.length_c   1.000
_cell.angle_alpha   90.00
_cell.angle_beta   90.00
_cell.angle_gamma   90.00
#
_symmetry.space_group_name_H-M   'P 1'
#
loop_
_entity.id
_entity.type
_entity.pdbx_description
1 polymer ?
#
loop_
_entity_poly.entity_id
_entity_poly.type
_entity_poly.pdbx_seq_one_letter_code
_entity_poly.pdbx_strand_id
1 'polypeptide(L)'
;MQETGLSARRSPAATDTGEGFFDDVAADESKTRKQSTLAARAARQCARIGPAGQCAAVSLFFVIIVASLASRSRDIVCIGSDPLYRTTGLFSSPADGVGSDFGSLGVPWCRSKHGKTVEWTSKDLLKGLEEFVPIYETRPIKNNMYGMGFDHSFGLWFITRWLKPDLMIESGAFKGHSTWVLRQAMPDKPIISLSPRHPEKYLKKGPAYVDGNCTYYAGKDFVDFGSMDWASVMKRHGIQDLSRVVVFFDDHQNELKRLKQALKAGFHNLVFEDNYDTGTGDHYSLRQICDQFYIRGGGHSCFGDSDEARIRAKRKKFWEKAVNIEELCGKGGEAWWGVRGHTRDDFNHSNKAISYAEHFQNSRFMESVLDVYWELPPVAGPSLTHQTRYDPARVSEPIIEDGRYGLFQRLGLTRLEASVFNGYTEMVYVQISPPK
;
A
#
# COMPACT_ATOMS: atom_id res chain seq x y z
N MET A 1 -32.27 -60.17 -10.75
CA MET A 1 -31.66 -60.34 -12.09
C MET A 1 -30.92 -59.03 -12.38
N GLN A 2 -29.61 -59.01 -12.63
CA GLN A 2 -28.85 -59.68 -13.70
C GLN A 2 -29.26 -59.23 -15.12
N GLU A 3 -28.36 -59.01 -16.07
CA GLU A 3 -26.92 -58.65 -16.05
C GLU A 3 -26.46 -58.36 -17.51
N THR A 4 -25.34 -57.64 -17.71
CA THR A 4 -24.49 -57.64 -18.94
C THR A 4 -25.18 -57.43 -20.32
N GLY A 5 -24.52 -57.37 -21.50
CA GLY A 5 -23.10 -57.14 -21.83
C GLY A 5 -22.79 -57.07 -23.35
N LEU A 6 -21.85 -56.20 -23.73
CA LEU A 6 -20.84 -56.25 -24.82
C LEU A 6 -21.05 -57.05 -26.16
N SER A 7 -21.02 -56.29 -27.28
CA SER A 7 -19.97 -56.35 -28.36
C SER A 7 -20.06 -57.27 -29.62
N ALA A 8 -19.42 -56.75 -30.70
CA ALA A 8 -18.62 -57.38 -31.78
C ALA A 8 -19.23 -57.97 -33.09
N ARG A 9 -18.69 -57.48 -34.23
CA ARG A 9 -18.44 -58.08 -35.59
C ARG A 9 -17.63 -57.04 -36.41
N ARG A 10 -16.63 -57.27 -37.30
CA ARG A 10 -15.77 -58.39 -37.79
C ARG A 10 -15.87 -58.67 -39.31
N SER A 11 -14.80 -58.36 -40.05
CA SER A 11 -14.58 -58.57 -41.51
C SER A 11 -14.07 -59.99 -41.86
N PRO A 12 -13.98 -60.38 -43.17
CA PRO A 12 -12.63 -60.54 -43.80
C PRO A 12 -12.53 -60.48 -45.38
N ALA A 13 -11.27 -60.41 -45.89
CA ALA A 13 -10.69 -61.06 -47.12
C ALA A 13 -11.18 -60.72 -48.56
N ALA A 14 -10.43 -60.93 -49.67
CA ALA A 14 -8.97 -61.06 -49.98
C ALA A 14 -8.72 -61.24 -51.53
N THR A 15 -7.46 -61.44 -51.97
CA THR A 15 -6.92 -61.93 -53.29
C THR A 15 -6.76 -60.95 -54.49
N ASP A 16 -5.78 -61.06 -55.42
CA ASP A 16 -4.39 -61.65 -55.43
C ASP A 16 -3.59 -61.25 -56.73
N THR A 17 -2.32 -61.71 -56.88
CA THR A 17 -1.34 -61.66 -58.02
C THR A 17 -0.44 -60.42 -58.14
N GLY A 18 0.86 -60.51 -58.50
CA GLY A 18 1.77 -61.67 -58.68
C GLY A 18 3.19 -61.30 -59.20
N GLU A 19 4.21 -62.16 -58.93
CA GLU A 19 5.63 -62.13 -59.41
C GLU A 19 6.58 -60.99 -58.92
N GLY A 20 7.89 -61.18 -58.63
CA GLY A 20 8.71 -62.41 -58.55
C GLY A 20 10.19 -62.22 -58.06
N PHE A 21 10.65 -63.15 -57.21
CA PHE A 21 12.02 -63.69 -56.87
C PHE A 21 13.37 -62.88 -56.76
N PHE A 22 14.14 -63.30 -55.72
CA PHE A 22 15.62 -63.53 -55.59
C PHE A 22 16.59 -62.56 -54.83
N ASP A 23 17.11 -63.09 -53.69
CA ASP A 23 18.41 -63.02 -52.99
C ASP A 23 19.22 -61.73 -52.64
N ASP A 24 19.26 -61.46 -51.33
CA ASP A 24 20.41 -61.58 -50.39
C ASP A 24 21.74 -60.76 -50.49
N VAL A 25 21.99 -60.03 -49.38
CA VAL A 25 23.23 -59.99 -48.56
C VAL A 25 24.45 -59.09 -48.93
N ALA A 26 24.97 -58.45 -47.86
CA ALA A 26 26.31 -57.88 -47.62
C ALA A 26 26.70 -56.44 -48.13
N ALA A 27 26.80 -55.54 -47.14
CA ALA A 27 27.97 -54.71 -46.78
C ALA A 27 28.56 -53.60 -47.71
N ASP A 28 28.54 -52.37 -47.16
CA ASP A 28 29.73 -51.51 -46.86
C ASP A 28 29.85 -50.07 -47.46
N GLU A 29 30.56 -49.24 -46.68
CA GLU A 29 31.20 -47.93 -46.85
C GLU A 29 30.61 -46.73 -47.66
N SER A 30 30.37 -45.67 -46.88
CA SER A 30 30.80 -44.26 -47.13
C SER A 30 29.93 -43.32 -48.02
N LYS A 31 29.41 -42.24 -47.38
CA LYS A 31 29.78 -40.82 -47.63
C LYS A 31 28.81 -39.83 -46.98
N THR A 32 29.21 -39.16 -45.89
CA THR A 32 28.39 -38.15 -45.19
C THR A 32 28.52 -36.75 -45.79
N ARG A 33 27.48 -36.29 -46.51
CA ARG A 33 27.43 -34.94 -47.11
C ARG A 33 26.78 -33.92 -46.16
N LYS A 34 27.56 -33.35 -45.23
CA LYS A 34 27.07 -32.31 -44.31
C LYS A 34 26.57 -31.07 -45.05
N GLN A 35 25.34 -30.63 -44.76
CA GLN A 35 24.84 -29.31 -45.17
C GLN A 35 25.49 -28.20 -44.34
N SER A 36 25.84 -27.07 -44.96
CA SER A 36 26.46 -25.93 -44.29
C SER A 36 25.42 -24.92 -43.79
N THR A 37 25.45 -24.59 -42.51
CA THR A 37 24.54 -23.61 -41.88
C THR A 37 24.85 -22.16 -42.31
N LEU A 38 23.87 -21.26 -42.16
CA LEU A 38 23.99 -19.83 -42.51
C LEU A 38 25.19 -19.13 -41.85
N ALA A 39 25.49 -19.46 -40.58
CA ALA A 39 26.68 -18.95 -39.87
C ALA A 39 27.99 -19.26 -40.61
N ALA A 40 28.11 -20.45 -41.21
CA ALA A 40 29.28 -20.88 -41.97
C ALA A 40 29.38 -20.24 -43.37
N ARG A 41 28.37 -19.48 -43.81
CA ARG A 41 28.44 -18.56 -44.96
C ARG A 41 28.86 -17.16 -44.51
N ALA A 42 28.22 -16.61 -43.48
CA ALA A 42 28.54 -15.27 -42.94
C ALA A 42 30.03 -15.14 -42.57
N ALA A 43 30.59 -16.14 -41.87
CA ALA A 43 32.00 -16.17 -41.49
C ALA A 43 32.98 -16.05 -42.69
N ARG A 44 32.61 -16.56 -43.87
CA ARG A 44 33.44 -16.50 -45.09
C ARG A 44 33.40 -15.14 -45.77
N GLN A 45 32.37 -14.32 -45.52
CA GLN A 45 32.27 -12.96 -46.07
C GLN A 45 33.07 -11.96 -45.22
N CYS A 46 33.05 -12.06 -43.89
CA CYS A 46 33.92 -11.23 -43.03
C CYS A 46 35.43 -11.46 -43.32
N ALA A 47 35.82 -12.69 -43.66
CA ALA A 47 37.20 -13.04 -44.01
C ALA A 47 37.70 -12.45 -45.35
N ARG A 48 36.84 -11.81 -46.16
CA ARG A 48 37.22 -11.12 -47.41
C ARG A 48 37.36 -9.60 -47.26
N ILE A 49 37.07 -9.07 -46.07
CA ILE A 49 37.20 -7.65 -45.78
C ILE A 49 38.61 -7.43 -45.20
N GLY A 50 39.41 -6.55 -45.84
CA GLY A 50 40.75 -6.22 -45.35
C GLY A 50 40.73 -5.50 -43.99
N PRO A 51 41.88 -5.38 -43.29
CA PRO A 51 41.92 -4.93 -41.89
C PRO A 51 41.23 -3.58 -41.64
N ALA A 52 41.37 -2.61 -42.55
CA ALA A 52 40.67 -1.33 -42.45
C ALA A 52 39.12 -1.47 -42.42
N GLY A 53 38.56 -2.38 -43.21
CA GLY A 53 37.13 -2.65 -43.22
C GLY A 53 36.66 -3.51 -42.04
N GLN A 54 37.54 -4.34 -41.47
CA GLN A 54 37.26 -5.04 -40.21
C GLN A 54 37.21 -4.05 -39.04
N CYS A 55 38.14 -3.08 -38.97
CA CYS A 55 38.08 -1.96 -38.03
C CYS A 55 36.81 -1.13 -38.23
N ALA A 56 36.40 -0.85 -39.47
CA ALA A 56 35.15 -0.13 -39.76
C ALA A 56 33.90 -0.92 -39.30
N ALA A 57 33.85 -2.23 -39.55
CA ALA A 57 32.75 -3.08 -39.10
C ALA A 57 32.66 -3.17 -37.56
N VAL A 58 33.79 -3.31 -36.88
CA VAL A 58 33.86 -3.28 -35.40
C VAL A 58 33.44 -1.90 -34.87
N SER A 59 33.90 -0.82 -35.48
CA SER A 59 33.50 0.55 -35.10
C SER A 59 32.00 0.78 -35.28
N LEU A 60 31.42 0.31 -36.38
CA LEU A 60 29.98 0.39 -36.63
C LEU A 60 29.19 -0.44 -35.61
N PHE A 61 29.68 -1.62 -35.24
CA PHE A 61 29.07 -2.47 -34.21
C PHE A 61 29.14 -1.82 -32.82
N PHE A 62 30.27 -1.19 -32.47
CA PHE A 62 30.39 -0.36 -31.26
C PHE A 62 29.45 0.86 -31.29
N VAL A 63 29.32 1.56 -32.42
CA VAL A 63 28.37 2.67 -32.58
C VAL A 63 26.92 2.19 -32.42
N ILE A 64 26.56 1.02 -32.94
CA ILE A 64 25.23 0.41 -32.75
C ILE A 64 25.02 0.02 -31.28
N ILE A 65 26.02 -0.56 -30.61
CA ILE A 65 25.95 -0.87 -29.17
C ILE A 65 25.79 0.42 -28.34
N VAL A 66 26.61 1.43 -28.58
CA VAL A 66 26.54 2.73 -27.89
C VAL A 66 25.21 3.43 -28.17
N ALA A 67 24.69 3.40 -29.39
CA ALA A 67 23.36 3.91 -29.72
C ALA A 67 22.24 3.12 -29.01
N SER A 68 22.37 1.79 -28.90
CA SER A 68 21.41 0.95 -28.16
C SER A 68 21.44 1.23 -26.66
N LEU A 69 22.63 1.49 -26.08
CA LEU A 69 22.80 1.90 -24.69
C LEU A 69 22.34 3.35 -24.45
N ALA A 70 22.52 4.25 -25.42
CA ALA A 70 22.01 5.62 -25.40
C ALA A 70 20.48 5.69 -25.61
N SER A 71 19.87 4.70 -26.27
CA SER A 71 18.42 4.55 -26.32
C SER A 71 17.86 3.94 -25.01
N ARG A 72 18.48 2.89 -24.47
CA ARG A 72 18.06 2.27 -23.19
C ARG A 72 18.32 3.15 -21.96
N SER A 73 19.32 4.03 -21.99
CA SER A 73 19.51 5.03 -20.92
C SER A 73 18.53 6.21 -21.01
N ARG A 74 17.81 6.37 -22.14
CA ARG A 74 16.65 7.28 -22.24
C ARG A 74 15.36 6.68 -21.68
N ASP A 75 15.34 5.37 -21.38
CA ASP A 75 14.28 4.73 -20.59
C ASP A 75 14.50 4.88 -19.07
N ILE A 76 15.51 5.65 -18.63
CA ILE A 76 15.49 6.27 -17.31
C ILE A 76 14.40 7.34 -17.35
N VAL A 77 13.21 6.99 -16.86
CA VAL A 77 12.07 7.90 -16.77
C VAL A 77 12.35 8.97 -15.71
N CYS A 78 13.01 10.03 -16.13
CA CYS A 78 12.84 11.32 -15.50
C CYS A 78 11.35 11.67 -15.58
N ILE A 79 10.64 11.59 -14.46
CA ILE A 79 9.30 12.17 -14.33
C ILE A 79 9.48 13.67 -14.56
N GLY A 80 9.16 14.12 -15.77
CA GLY A 80 9.27 15.53 -16.13
C GLY A 80 8.32 16.33 -15.26
N SER A 81 8.87 17.22 -14.42
CA SER A 81 8.08 18.22 -13.74
C SER A 81 7.51 19.18 -14.78
N ASP A 82 6.24 18.97 -15.15
CA ASP A 82 5.52 19.78 -16.11
C ASP A 82 5.56 21.26 -15.67
N PRO A 83 6.11 22.19 -16.48
CA PRO A 83 6.32 23.57 -16.05
C PRO A 83 5.05 24.31 -15.64
N LEU A 84 3.87 23.83 -16.05
CA LEU A 84 2.58 24.48 -15.85
C LEU A 84 1.97 24.35 -14.44
N TYR A 85 2.52 23.51 -13.56
CA TYR A 85 1.99 23.30 -12.19
C TYR A 85 2.85 23.92 -11.07
N ARG A 86 3.89 24.70 -11.38
CA ARG A 86 4.74 25.37 -10.37
C ARG A 86 4.27 26.79 -10.02
N THR A 87 3.18 26.93 -9.27
CA THR A 87 3.01 28.03 -8.30
C THR A 87 1.85 27.77 -7.32
N THR A 88 1.80 28.56 -6.24
CA THR A 88 0.76 28.59 -5.17
C THR A 88 0.57 27.30 -4.37
N GLY A 89 1.27 27.21 -3.24
CA GLY A 89 1.14 26.16 -2.22
C GLY A 89 1.33 26.65 -0.77
N LEU A 90 1.17 27.96 -0.52
CA LEU A 90 1.17 28.53 0.83
C LEU A 90 -0.08 29.39 1.03
N PHE A 91 -0.92 28.98 1.98
CA PHE A 91 -2.16 29.63 2.44
C PHE A 91 -3.31 29.68 1.42
N SER A 92 -4.51 29.99 1.92
CA SER A 92 -5.78 29.46 1.42
C SER A 92 -6.52 30.30 0.36
N SER A 93 -7.49 29.63 -0.28
CA SER A 93 -8.52 30.11 -1.22
C SER A 93 -9.33 31.35 -0.72
N PRO A 94 -10.14 32.05 -1.55
CA PRO A 94 -10.66 31.62 -2.88
C PRO A 94 -10.72 32.66 -4.03
N ALA A 95 -10.53 32.20 -5.27
CA ALA A 95 -11.21 32.69 -6.48
C ALA A 95 -10.96 31.76 -7.69
N ASP A 96 -12.02 31.18 -8.23
CA ASP A 96 -12.25 30.71 -9.61
C ASP A 96 -11.03 30.36 -10.51
N GLY A 97 -10.40 29.22 -10.21
CA GLY A 97 -9.71 28.41 -11.23
C GLY A 97 -10.63 27.27 -11.68
N VAL A 98 -10.96 27.18 -12.97
CA VAL A 98 -11.88 26.15 -13.51
C VAL A 98 -11.16 24.80 -13.66
N GLY A 99 -10.82 24.18 -12.53
CA GLY A 99 -10.39 22.79 -12.44
C GLY A 99 -11.59 21.86 -12.20
N SER A 100 -11.65 20.75 -12.93
CA SER A 100 -12.64 19.69 -12.66
C SER A 100 -12.21 18.87 -11.44
N ASP A 101 -12.35 19.43 -10.24
CA ASP A 101 -11.97 18.81 -8.95
C ASP A 101 -12.80 17.55 -8.59
N PHE A 102 -13.72 17.12 -9.47
CA PHE A 102 -14.40 15.82 -9.42
C PHE A 102 -13.69 14.81 -10.33
N GLY A 103 -13.19 13.72 -9.75
CA GLY A 103 -12.77 12.53 -10.52
C GLY A 103 -11.59 12.73 -11.49
N SER A 104 -10.50 13.40 -11.09
CA SER A 104 -9.24 13.34 -11.85
C SER A 104 -7.99 13.25 -10.97
N LEU A 105 -8.12 12.52 -9.85
CA LEU A 105 -7.10 12.31 -8.80
C LEU A 105 -6.73 13.57 -8.01
N GLY A 106 -7.63 13.97 -7.11
CA GLY A 106 -7.25 14.68 -5.89
C GLY A 106 -7.20 13.73 -4.68
N VAL A 107 -6.95 14.28 -3.50
CA VAL A 107 -6.87 13.54 -2.23
C VAL A 107 -8.14 13.81 -1.40
N PRO A 108 -9.01 12.81 -1.15
CA PRO A 108 -10.19 12.99 -0.31
C PRO A 108 -9.79 13.19 1.16
N TRP A 109 -10.58 13.98 1.90
CA TRP A 109 -10.31 14.28 3.31
C TRP A 109 -11.62 14.50 4.07
N CYS A 110 -11.67 14.12 5.35
CA CYS A 110 -12.85 14.39 6.16
C CYS A 110 -12.90 15.84 6.64
N ARG A 111 -14.02 16.51 6.38
CA ARG A 111 -14.28 17.86 6.89
C ARG A 111 -14.48 17.84 8.41
N SER A 112 -13.63 18.57 9.14
CA SER A 112 -13.85 18.82 10.58
C SER A 112 -14.94 19.87 10.81
N LYS A 113 -15.78 19.65 11.83
CA LYS A 113 -17.00 20.46 12.12
C LYS A 113 -16.74 21.93 12.41
N HIS A 114 -15.52 22.28 12.82
CA HIS A 114 -15.08 23.65 13.11
C HIS A 114 -13.90 24.09 12.23
N GLY A 115 -13.54 23.33 11.18
CA GLY A 115 -12.39 23.63 10.31
C GLY A 115 -11.02 23.58 10.99
N LYS A 116 -10.92 23.08 12.22
CA LYS A 116 -9.66 22.92 12.95
C LYS A 116 -8.81 21.83 12.28
N THR A 117 -7.50 22.06 12.27
CA THR A 117 -6.44 21.14 11.83
C THR A 117 -5.40 20.95 12.94
N VAL A 118 -4.32 20.21 12.66
CA VAL A 118 -3.20 19.97 13.57
C VAL A 118 -2.33 21.22 13.77
N GLU A 119 -1.62 21.28 14.91
CA GLU A 119 -0.78 22.42 15.29
C GLU A 119 0.69 22.28 14.83
N TRP A 120 1.09 21.08 14.40
CA TRP A 120 2.45 20.79 13.92
C TRP A 120 2.65 21.12 12.44
N THR A 121 3.87 21.51 12.08
CA THR A 121 4.25 21.86 10.71
C THR A 121 5.23 20.86 10.10
N SER A 122 5.50 20.98 8.79
CA SER A 122 6.54 20.20 8.11
C SER A 122 7.94 20.38 8.72
N LYS A 123 8.22 21.49 9.44
CA LYS A 123 9.48 21.69 10.17
C LYS A 123 9.55 20.82 11.41
N ASP A 124 8.44 20.67 12.12
CA ASP A 124 8.34 19.81 13.29
C ASP A 124 8.44 18.34 12.90
N LEU A 125 7.82 17.95 11.78
CA LEU A 125 7.97 16.62 11.19
C LEU A 125 9.42 16.32 10.78
N LEU A 126 10.12 17.26 10.13
CA LEU A 126 11.54 17.11 9.79
C LEU A 126 12.43 16.95 11.03
N LYS A 127 12.20 17.75 12.09
CA LYS A 127 12.88 17.57 13.37
C LYS A 127 12.53 16.22 14.02
N GLY A 128 11.28 15.79 13.91
CA GLY A 128 10.84 14.47 14.35
C GLY A 128 11.61 13.35 13.66
N LEU A 129 11.95 13.48 12.38
CA LEU A 129 12.79 12.52 11.65
C LEU A 129 14.24 12.53 12.13
N GLU A 130 14.82 13.70 12.44
CA GLU A 130 16.15 13.82 13.06
C GLU A 130 16.23 13.05 14.39
N GLU A 131 15.17 13.13 15.22
CA GLU A 131 15.07 12.38 16.48
C GLU A 131 14.76 10.88 16.25
N PHE A 132 13.87 10.53 15.31
CA PHE A 132 13.33 9.16 15.17
C PHE A 132 14.16 8.18 14.34
N VAL A 133 14.88 8.61 13.30
CA VAL A 133 15.70 7.70 12.48
C VAL A 133 16.67 6.84 13.32
N PRO A 134 17.50 7.39 14.22
CA PRO A 134 18.38 6.57 15.05
C PRO A 134 17.61 5.67 16.02
N ILE A 135 16.41 6.07 16.48
CA ILE A 135 15.53 5.21 17.28
C ILE A 135 15.10 3.99 16.45
N TYR A 136 14.61 4.18 15.22
CA TYR A 136 14.15 3.10 14.34
C TYR A 136 15.27 2.14 13.90
N GLU A 137 16.52 2.58 13.86
CA GLU A 137 17.68 1.70 13.65
C GLU A 137 17.83 0.69 14.80
N THR A 138 17.48 1.05 16.05
CA THR A 138 17.55 0.13 17.20
C THR A 138 16.45 -0.94 17.23
N ARG A 139 15.34 -0.78 16.49
CA ARG A 139 14.11 -1.61 16.59
C ARG A 139 14.36 -3.13 16.74
N PRO A 140 13.63 -3.86 17.61
CA PRO A 140 13.84 -5.28 17.82
C PRO A 140 13.44 -6.14 16.61
N ILE A 141 12.45 -5.68 15.83
CA ILE A 141 11.90 -6.41 14.69
C ILE A 141 12.43 -5.76 13.40
N LYS A 142 13.58 -6.24 12.90
CA LYS A 142 14.21 -5.66 11.70
C LYS A 142 13.34 -5.82 10.46
N ASN A 143 12.77 -7.01 10.25
CA ASN A 143 11.79 -7.31 9.21
C ASN A 143 10.38 -7.42 9.82
N ASN A 144 9.58 -6.36 9.68
CA ASN A 144 8.20 -6.33 10.17
C ASN A 144 7.15 -6.69 9.09
N MET A 145 7.46 -7.57 8.13
CA MET A 145 6.49 -8.03 7.12
C MET A 145 5.12 -8.39 7.74
N TYR A 146 4.04 -7.88 7.13
CA TYR A 146 2.65 -7.90 7.61
C TYR A 146 2.32 -7.00 8.83
N GLY A 147 3.08 -5.93 9.06
CA GLY A 147 2.71 -4.83 9.96
C GLY A 147 3.46 -3.54 9.58
N MET A 148 3.28 -2.46 10.36
CA MET A 148 3.83 -1.12 10.10
C MET A 148 5.29 -1.11 9.58
N GLY A 149 5.52 -0.34 8.52
CA GLY A 149 6.84 0.05 8.02
C GLY A 149 7.41 1.29 8.72
N PHE A 150 8.44 1.92 8.12
CA PHE A 150 9.10 3.11 8.68
C PHE A 150 8.12 4.28 8.85
N ASP A 151 7.40 4.63 7.79
CA ASP A 151 6.55 5.81 7.72
C ASP A 151 5.48 5.80 8.80
N HIS A 152 4.72 4.72 8.89
CA HIS A 152 3.69 4.52 9.91
C HIS A 152 4.28 4.44 11.34
N SER A 153 5.48 3.84 11.50
CA SER A 153 6.19 3.87 12.78
C SER A 153 6.61 5.29 13.19
N PHE A 154 7.05 6.11 12.24
CA PHE A 154 7.40 7.51 12.47
C PHE A 154 6.15 8.32 12.83
N GLY A 155 5.04 8.16 12.11
CA GLY A 155 3.79 8.84 12.39
C GLY A 155 3.25 8.54 13.79
N LEU A 156 3.13 7.26 14.14
CA LEU A 156 2.67 6.84 15.48
C LEU A 156 3.58 7.39 16.59
N TRP A 157 4.91 7.35 16.40
CA TRP A 157 5.87 7.96 17.33
C TRP A 157 5.63 9.47 17.45
N PHE A 158 5.60 10.18 16.32
CA PHE A 158 5.51 11.65 16.28
C PHE A 158 4.21 12.17 16.89
N ILE A 159 3.05 11.60 16.53
CA ILE A 159 1.75 11.97 17.09
C ILE A 159 1.76 11.75 18.62
N THR A 160 2.28 10.61 19.07
CA THR A 160 2.35 10.28 20.51
C THR A 160 3.32 11.22 21.26
N ARG A 161 4.48 11.56 20.66
CA ARG A 161 5.45 12.55 21.18
C ARG A 161 4.88 13.96 21.27
N TRP A 162 4.02 14.36 20.32
CA TRP A 162 3.39 15.68 20.31
C TRP A 162 2.35 15.79 21.42
N LEU A 163 1.42 14.82 21.47
CA LEU A 163 0.28 14.81 22.40
C LEU A 163 0.66 14.54 23.86
N LYS A 164 1.80 13.87 24.12
CA LYS A 164 2.34 13.59 25.47
C LYS A 164 1.28 12.97 26.41
N PRO A 165 0.65 11.85 26.00
CA PRO A 165 -0.46 11.25 26.74
C PRO A 165 -0.03 10.77 28.13
N ASP A 166 -1.01 10.65 29.02
CA ASP A 166 -0.83 9.98 30.32
C ASP A 166 -1.04 8.46 30.23
N LEU A 167 -1.73 7.98 29.18
CA LEU A 167 -1.87 6.56 28.88
C LEU A 167 -2.06 6.36 27.37
N MET A 168 -1.47 5.30 26.83
CA MET A 168 -1.67 4.85 25.45
C MET A 168 -2.48 3.55 25.42
N ILE A 169 -3.46 3.47 24.53
CA ILE A 169 -4.21 2.25 24.22
C ILE A 169 -3.82 1.80 22.81
N GLU A 170 -3.51 0.53 22.65
CA GLU A 170 -3.25 -0.15 21.39
C GLU A 170 -4.32 -1.24 21.20
N SER A 171 -4.97 -1.28 20.05
CA SER A 171 -5.82 -2.39 19.63
C SER A 171 -5.24 -2.94 18.33
N GLY A 172 -4.63 -4.13 18.40
CA GLY A 172 -3.77 -4.66 17.34
C GLY A 172 -2.29 -4.63 17.71
N ALA A 173 -1.81 -5.68 18.39
CA ALA A 173 -0.41 -5.77 18.82
C ALA A 173 0.49 -6.52 17.82
N PHE A 174 -0.06 -7.52 17.10
CA PHE A 174 0.68 -8.45 16.23
C PHE A 174 2.00 -8.99 16.87
N LYS A 175 3.16 -8.56 16.37
CA LYS A 175 4.50 -8.92 16.89
C LYS A 175 5.02 -8.00 18.02
N GLY A 176 4.27 -6.97 18.40
CA GLY A 176 4.65 -5.94 19.38
C GLY A 176 5.45 -4.76 18.81
N HIS A 177 5.49 -4.57 17.48
CA HIS A 177 6.27 -3.48 16.88
C HIS A 177 5.67 -2.09 17.17
N SER A 178 4.35 -1.95 17.03
CA SER A 178 3.56 -0.81 17.49
C SER A 178 3.78 -0.52 18.97
N THR A 179 3.75 -1.55 19.81
CA THR A 179 3.96 -1.42 21.26
C THR A 179 5.37 -0.91 21.59
N TRP A 180 6.38 -1.35 20.81
CA TRP A 180 7.74 -0.83 20.91
C TRP A 180 7.82 0.66 20.50
N VAL A 181 7.19 1.05 19.38
CA VAL A 181 7.13 2.46 18.93
C VAL A 181 6.50 3.36 20.00
N LEU A 182 5.38 2.94 20.61
CA LEU A 182 4.72 3.66 21.71
C LEU A 182 5.64 3.79 22.93
N ARG A 183 6.35 2.72 23.31
CA ARG A 183 7.35 2.76 24.40
C ARG A 183 8.53 3.69 24.08
N GLN A 184 8.96 3.81 22.82
CA GLN A 184 9.98 4.78 22.41
C GLN A 184 9.46 6.23 22.36
N ALA A 185 8.15 6.43 22.22
CA ALA A 185 7.55 7.76 22.28
C ALA A 185 7.44 8.26 23.73
N MET A 186 6.93 7.43 24.64
CA MET A 186 6.68 7.78 26.04
C MET A 186 7.18 6.69 27.01
N PRO A 187 8.50 6.65 27.30
CA PRO A 187 9.14 5.57 28.05
C PRO A 187 8.47 5.21 29.39
N ASP A 188 8.03 6.20 30.16
CA ASP A 188 7.54 6.00 31.54
C ASP A 188 6.00 5.85 31.64
N LYS A 189 5.27 5.96 30.52
CA LYS A 189 3.79 5.99 30.54
C LYS A 189 3.17 4.59 30.38
N PRO A 190 2.02 4.31 31.02
CA PRO A 190 1.32 3.03 30.85
C PRO A 190 0.87 2.82 29.40
N ILE A 191 1.03 1.58 28.92
CA ILE A 191 0.45 1.09 27.66
C ILE A 191 -0.57 0.01 28.02
N ILE A 192 -1.74 0.05 27.40
CA ILE A 192 -2.72 -1.04 27.38
C ILE A 192 -2.75 -1.59 25.96
N SER A 193 -2.61 -2.91 25.80
CA SER A 193 -2.57 -3.56 24.49
C SER A 193 -3.64 -4.64 24.39
N LEU A 194 -4.55 -4.51 23.43
CA LEU A 194 -5.62 -5.46 23.14
C LEU A 194 -5.22 -6.26 21.89
N SER A 195 -5.15 -7.59 22.02
CA SER A 195 -4.85 -8.46 20.87
C SER A 195 -5.36 -9.88 21.12
N PRO A 196 -6.07 -10.52 20.17
CA PRO A 196 -6.44 -11.93 20.28
C PRO A 196 -5.23 -12.86 20.55
N ARG A 197 -4.02 -12.44 20.16
CA ARG A 197 -2.77 -13.20 20.33
C ARG A 197 -1.68 -12.33 20.96
N HIS A 198 -1.19 -12.74 22.13
CA HIS A 198 -0.08 -12.08 22.82
C HIS A 198 1.21 -12.09 21.96
N PRO A 199 1.99 -10.99 21.88
CA PRO A 199 3.20 -10.91 21.06
C PRO A 199 4.25 -12.00 21.35
N GLU A 200 4.34 -12.50 22.59
CA GLU A 200 5.22 -13.64 22.95
C GLU A 200 5.02 -14.87 22.04
N LYS A 201 3.79 -15.07 21.54
CA LYS A 201 3.41 -16.25 20.74
C LYS A 201 4.00 -16.17 19.32
N TYR A 202 4.75 -15.13 19.00
CA TYR A 202 5.53 -14.94 17.77
C TYR A 202 7.04 -15.16 17.97
N LEU A 203 7.57 -15.09 19.20
CA LEU A 203 8.99 -15.35 19.51
C LEU A 203 9.47 -16.73 19.04
N LYS A 204 8.56 -17.73 18.99
CA LYS A 204 8.82 -19.08 18.47
C LYS A 204 8.92 -19.16 16.94
N LYS A 205 8.63 -18.07 16.21
CA LYS A 205 8.62 -17.98 14.74
C LYS A 205 9.63 -16.95 14.19
N GLY A 206 10.18 -16.09 15.04
CA GLY A 206 11.10 -15.01 14.66
C GLY A 206 11.09 -13.87 15.68
N PRO A 207 11.72 -12.73 15.37
CA PRO A 207 11.72 -11.56 16.25
C PRO A 207 10.30 -11.06 16.56
N ALA A 208 10.07 -10.78 17.84
CA ALA A 208 8.89 -10.12 18.37
C ALA A 208 9.30 -9.32 19.62
N TYR A 209 8.46 -8.40 20.05
CA TYR A 209 8.67 -7.57 21.23
C TYR A 209 7.53 -7.78 22.23
N VAL A 210 7.87 -7.76 23.51
CA VAL A 210 6.94 -7.78 24.64
C VAL A 210 7.42 -6.70 25.59
N ASP A 211 6.59 -5.72 25.89
CA ASP A 211 6.91 -4.67 26.85
C ASP A 211 6.59 -5.12 28.28
N GLY A 212 7.57 -5.05 29.18
CA GLY A 212 7.42 -5.50 30.57
C GLY A 212 6.53 -4.60 31.44
N ASN A 213 6.10 -3.45 30.93
CA ASN A 213 5.26 -2.46 31.62
C ASN A 213 3.98 -2.16 30.81
N CYS A 214 3.54 -3.13 29.99
CA CYS A 214 2.33 -3.06 29.17
C CYS A 214 1.26 -4.01 29.75
N THR A 215 0.04 -3.50 29.89
CA THR A 215 -1.11 -4.29 30.34
C THR A 215 -1.76 -4.96 29.12
N TYR A 216 -1.38 -6.20 28.85
CA TYR A 216 -1.92 -6.98 27.74
C TYR A 216 -3.24 -7.68 28.10
N TYR A 217 -4.29 -7.41 27.33
CA TYR A 217 -5.54 -8.19 27.33
C TYR A 217 -5.51 -9.10 26.11
N ALA A 218 -5.08 -10.35 26.30
CA ALA A 218 -4.74 -11.24 25.20
C ALA A 218 -5.01 -12.73 25.46
N GLY A 219 -5.24 -13.49 24.37
CA GLY A 219 -5.52 -14.92 24.45
C GLY A 219 -6.80 -15.22 25.24
N LYS A 220 -6.69 -15.96 26.36
CA LYS A 220 -7.83 -16.22 27.25
C LYS A 220 -8.36 -14.98 27.97
N ASP A 221 -7.53 -13.94 28.08
CA ASP A 221 -7.82 -12.68 28.78
C ASP A 221 -8.08 -11.54 27.77
N PHE A 222 -8.32 -11.88 26.49
CA PHE A 222 -8.67 -10.92 25.45
C PHE A 222 -10.10 -10.40 25.63
N VAL A 223 -10.27 -9.09 25.50
CA VAL A 223 -11.56 -8.41 25.43
C VAL A 223 -11.49 -7.41 24.29
N ASP A 224 -12.50 -7.40 23.41
CA ASP A 224 -12.59 -6.43 22.31
C ASP A 224 -12.70 -5.00 22.84
N PHE A 225 -12.12 -4.03 22.12
CA PHE A 225 -12.18 -2.60 22.46
C PHE A 225 -13.61 -2.09 22.71
N GLY A 226 -14.61 -2.58 21.97
CA GLY A 226 -16.02 -2.20 22.13
C GLY A 226 -16.74 -2.84 23.31
N SER A 227 -16.15 -3.87 23.91
CA SER A 227 -16.69 -4.65 25.04
C SER A 227 -16.00 -4.35 26.37
N MET A 228 -14.97 -3.52 26.36
CA MET A 228 -14.21 -3.11 27.54
C MET A 228 -14.98 -2.14 28.46
N ASP A 229 -14.94 -2.39 29.77
CA ASP A 229 -15.33 -1.40 30.78
C ASP A 229 -14.22 -0.35 30.93
N TRP A 230 -14.21 0.62 30.02
CA TRP A 230 -13.25 1.71 30.01
C TRP A 230 -13.28 2.56 31.27
N ALA A 231 -14.42 2.69 31.96
CA ALA A 231 -14.50 3.42 33.22
C ALA A 231 -13.69 2.73 34.32
N SER A 232 -13.87 1.41 34.51
CA SER A 232 -13.10 0.63 35.47
C SER A 232 -11.64 0.41 35.05
N VAL A 233 -11.32 0.42 33.76
CA VAL A 233 -9.93 0.40 33.27
C VAL A 233 -9.24 1.73 33.57
N MET A 234 -9.77 2.87 33.12
CA MET A 234 -9.16 4.20 33.34
C MET A 234 -9.00 4.52 34.83
N LYS A 235 -10.00 4.18 35.66
CA LYS A 235 -9.92 4.32 37.13
C LYS A 235 -8.78 3.50 37.75
N ARG A 236 -8.53 2.27 37.27
CA ARG A 236 -7.40 1.45 37.76
C ARG A 236 -6.03 2.01 37.38
N HIS A 237 -5.93 2.70 36.25
CA HIS A 237 -4.70 3.39 35.82
C HIS A 237 -4.61 4.85 36.30
N GLY A 238 -5.55 5.31 37.15
CA GLY A 238 -5.54 6.68 37.71
C GLY A 238 -5.91 7.79 36.73
N ILE A 239 -6.39 7.45 35.52
CA ILE A 239 -6.72 8.43 34.48
C ILE A 239 -8.06 9.08 34.77
N GLN A 240 -8.06 10.41 34.91
CA GLN A 240 -9.25 11.24 35.12
C GLN A 240 -9.65 12.02 33.84
N ASP A 241 -8.69 12.31 32.98
CA ASP A 241 -8.88 13.11 31.76
C ASP A 241 -8.66 12.25 30.51
N LEU A 242 -9.76 11.94 29.81
CA LEU A 242 -9.75 11.12 28.59
C LEU A 242 -9.29 11.89 27.34
N SER A 243 -9.10 13.22 27.43
CA SER A 243 -8.41 14.02 26.40
C SER A 243 -6.88 13.85 26.46
N ARG A 244 -6.35 13.27 27.55
CA ARG A 244 -4.93 12.92 27.73
C ARG A 244 -4.63 11.45 27.45
N VAL A 245 -5.58 10.72 26.88
CA VAL A 245 -5.40 9.37 26.33
C VAL A 245 -5.25 9.45 24.82
N VAL A 246 -4.41 8.58 24.26
CA VAL A 246 -4.32 8.30 22.81
C VAL A 246 -4.70 6.84 22.58
N VAL A 247 -5.56 6.59 21.59
CA VAL A 247 -5.94 5.24 21.15
C VAL A 247 -5.40 4.99 19.75
N PHE A 248 -4.66 3.90 19.56
CA PHE A 248 -4.14 3.44 18.29
C PHE A 248 -4.85 2.15 17.86
N PHE A 249 -5.31 2.09 16.60
CA PHE A 249 -5.97 0.95 16.00
C PHE A 249 -5.16 0.40 14.82
N ASP A 250 -4.80 -0.89 14.91
CA ASP A 250 -4.06 -1.73 13.95
C ASP A 250 -4.71 -3.15 13.98
N ASP A 251 -6.04 -3.19 14.06
CA ASP A 251 -6.84 -4.41 14.31
C ASP A 251 -7.76 -4.84 13.16
N HIS A 252 -7.63 -4.18 12.00
CA HIS A 252 -8.39 -4.45 10.76
C HIS A 252 -9.91 -4.60 10.98
N GLN A 253 -10.44 -3.84 11.93
CA GLN A 253 -11.88 -3.65 12.14
C GLN A 253 -12.34 -2.39 11.43
N ASN A 254 -13.62 -2.33 11.09
CA ASN A 254 -14.26 -1.15 10.50
C ASN A 254 -14.01 0.12 11.34
N GLU A 255 -13.38 1.15 10.76
CA GLU A 255 -12.92 2.32 11.52
C GLU A 255 -14.08 3.14 12.06
N LEU A 256 -15.22 3.19 11.37
CA LEU A 256 -16.44 3.84 11.86
C LEU A 256 -17.02 3.15 13.10
N LYS A 257 -16.92 1.82 13.17
CA LYS A 257 -17.28 1.00 14.34
C LYS A 257 -16.35 1.32 15.51
N ARG A 258 -15.02 1.36 15.28
CA ARG A 258 -14.03 1.74 16.30
C ARG A 258 -14.19 3.17 16.79
N LEU A 259 -14.40 4.13 15.89
CA LEU A 259 -14.65 5.53 16.20
C LEU A 259 -15.94 5.72 17.02
N LYS A 260 -17.04 5.04 16.65
CA LYS A 260 -18.29 5.05 17.43
C LYS A 260 -18.12 4.43 18.83
N GLN A 261 -17.30 3.36 18.95
CA GLN A 261 -16.95 2.77 20.25
C GLN A 261 -16.11 3.73 21.11
N ALA A 262 -15.10 4.38 20.53
CA ALA A 262 -14.23 5.32 21.22
C ALA A 262 -14.97 6.59 21.67
N LEU A 263 -15.84 7.13 20.81
CA LEU A 263 -16.73 8.25 21.12
C LEU A 263 -17.65 7.92 22.30
N LYS A 264 -18.25 6.71 22.31
CA LYS A 264 -19.09 6.21 23.41
C LYS A 264 -18.29 6.06 24.72
N ALA A 265 -17.01 5.71 24.63
CA ALA A 265 -16.10 5.60 25.78
C ALA A 265 -15.54 6.96 26.26
N GLY A 266 -15.75 8.05 25.51
CA GLY A 266 -15.27 9.39 25.85
C GLY A 266 -13.81 9.67 25.47
N PHE A 267 -13.19 8.85 24.61
CA PHE A 267 -11.85 9.11 24.09
C PHE A 267 -11.86 10.13 22.96
N HIS A 268 -10.88 11.02 22.94
CA HIS A 268 -10.83 12.14 22.00
C HIS A 268 -9.77 11.98 20.90
N ASN A 269 -8.58 11.47 21.22
CA ASN A 269 -7.45 11.33 20.28
C ASN A 269 -7.36 9.90 19.76
N LEU A 270 -7.64 9.69 18.48
CA LEU A 270 -7.51 8.38 17.83
C LEU A 270 -6.47 8.45 16.70
N VAL A 271 -5.72 7.36 16.54
CA VAL A 271 -4.84 7.11 15.39
C VAL A 271 -5.25 5.79 14.77
N PHE A 272 -5.42 5.74 13.45
CA PHE A 272 -5.71 4.52 12.70
C PHE A 272 -4.58 4.21 11.71
N GLU A 273 -4.12 2.96 11.72
CA GLU A 273 -3.36 2.31 10.64
C GLU A 273 -4.31 1.99 9.46
N ASP A 274 -3.78 1.75 8.26
CA ASP A 274 -4.50 1.25 7.09
C ASP A 274 -5.77 2.08 6.70
N ASN A 275 -5.65 3.42 6.69
CA ASN A 275 -6.72 4.37 6.29
C ASN A 275 -6.92 4.40 4.75
N TYR A 276 -7.23 3.23 4.18
CA TYR A 276 -7.23 2.90 2.75
C TYR A 276 -8.02 3.84 1.82
N ASP A 277 -7.57 4.00 0.58
CA ASP A 277 -8.34 4.59 -0.54
C ASP A 277 -9.52 3.70 -1.01
N THR A 278 -10.52 4.30 -1.64
CA THR A 278 -11.76 3.66 -2.12
C THR A 278 -11.49 2.55 -3.13
N GLY A 279 -12.19 1.41 -2.98
CA GLY A 279 -11.96 0.19 -3.77
C GLY A 279 -10.81 -0.71 -3.26
N THR A 280 -10.07 -0.29 -2.22
CA THR A 280 -8.94 -1.03 -1.62
C THR A 280 -9.16 -1.37 -0.14
N GLY A 281 -8.26 -2.17 0.42
CA GLY A 281 -8.26 -2.51 1.85
C GLY A 281 -8.99 -3.80 2.23
N ASP A 282 -8.99 -4.11 3.52
CA ASP A 282 -9.67 -5.27 4.12
C ASP A 282 -10.72 -4.87 5.17
N HIS A 283 -10.83 -3.59 5.50
CA HIS A 283 -11.87 -3.01 6.35
C HIS A 283 -12.29 -1.63 5.79
N TYR A 284 -13.36 -1.05 6.35
CA TYR A 284 -13.94 0.22 5.88
C TYR A 284 -13.34 1.43 6.64
N SER A 285 -12.65 2.31 5.92
CA SER A 285 -11.84 3.42 6.49
C SER A 285 -12.55 4.78 6.52
N LEU A 286 -12.00 5.72 7.30
CA LEU A 286 -12.43 7.12 7.42
C LEU A 286 -12.25 7.86 6.10
N ARG A 287 -11.10 7.67 5.43
CA ARG A 287 -10.86 8.15 4.06
C ARG A 287 -11.98 7.71 3.12
N GLN A 288 -12.33 6.43 3.11
CA GLN A 288 -13.42 5.91 2.29
C GLN A 288 -14.74 6.59 2.62
N ILE A 289 -15.10 6.72 3.91
CA ILE A 289 -16.34 7.39 4.34
C ILE A 289 -16.41 8.85 3.87
N CYS A 290 -15.27 9.51 3.74
CA CYS A 290 -15.15 10.92 3.34
C CYS A 290 -14.86 11.14 1.85
N ASP A 291 -14.73 10.07 1.06
CA ASP A 291 -14.66 10.12 -0.40
C ASP A 291 -16.04 10.48 -0.99
N GLN A 292 -16.34 11.77 -1.07
CA GLN A 292 -17.65 12.28 -1.49
C GLN A 292 -17.53 13.33 -2.60
N PHE A 293 -18.53 13.39 -3.49
CA PHE A 293 -18.58 14.32 -4.64
C PHE A 293 -18.49 15.82 -4.27
N TYR A 294 -18.76 16.18 -3.01
CA TYR A 294 -18.72 17.56 -2.50
C TYR A 294 -17.47 17.85 -1.64
N ILE A 295 -16.60 16.85 -1.47
CA ILE A 295 -15.29 16.95 -0.85
C ILE A 295 -14.27 17.13 -1.98
N ARG A 296 -13.38 18.12 -1.83
CA ARG A 296 -12.35 18.42 -2.84
C ARG A 296 -11.44 17.19 -3.03
N GLY A 297 -11.31 16.69 -4.26
CA GLY A 297 -10.55 15.48 -4.56
C GLY A 297 -11.24 14.16 -4.21
N GLY A 298 -12.48 14.22 -3.71
CA GLY A 298 -13.33 13.07 -3.41
C GLY A 298 -14.40 12.80 -4.46
N GLY A 299 -14.97 11.60 -4.39
CA GLY A 299 -15.85 11.06 -5.42
C GLY A 299 -15.09 10.59 -6.66
N HIS A 300 -15.79 9.85 -7.53
CA HIS A 300 -15.21 9.24 -8.72
C HIS A 300 -16.22 9.12 -9.87
N SER A 301 -15.72 9.12 -11.10
CA SER A 301 -16.46 9.13 -12.37
C SER A 301 -16.43 7.74 -13.03
N CYS A 302 -17.55 7.02 -12.98
CA CYS A 302 -17.67 5.67 -13.51
C CYS A 302 -17.75 5.52 -15.04
N PHE A 303 -17.60 6.62 -15.80
CA PHE A 303 -17.50 6.58 -17.26
C PHE A 303 -16.14 6.01 -17.68
N GLY A 304 -16.13 4.89 -18.41
CA GLY A 304 -14.90 4.14 -18.77
C GLY A 304 -13.98 4.87 -19.76
N ASP A 305 -14.49 5.87 -20.45
CA ASP A 305 -13.80 6.79 -21.36
C ASP A 305 -13.36 8.12 -20.70
N SER A 306 -13.68 8.30 -19.40
CA SER A 306 -13.30 9.50 -18.65
C SER A 306 -11.79 9.66 -18.47
N ASP A 307 -11.38 10.90 -18.17
CA ASP A 307 -10.01 11.19 -17.77
C ASP A 307 -9.59 10.46 -16.50
N GLU A 308 -10.52 10.19 -15.57
CA GLU A 308 -10.22 9.37 -14.39
C GLU A 308 -9.81 7.95 -14.79
N ALA A 309 -10.63 7.29 -15.62
CA ALA A 309 -10.36 5.96 -16.11
C ALA A 309 -9.02 5.91 -16.87
N ARG A 310 -8.77 6.91 -17.74
CA ARG A 310 -7.54 7.06 -18.52
C ARG A 310 -6.29 7.27 -17.65
N ILE A 311 -6.39 8.02 -16.56
CA ILE A 311 -5.27 8.28 -15.64
C ILE A 311 -5.05 7.07 -14.71
N ARG A 312 -6.12 6.57 -14.05
CA ARG A 312 -6.06 5.38 -13.18
C ARG A 312 -5.50 4.15 -13.91
N ALA A 313 -5.93 3.89 -15.15
CA ALA A 313 -5.41 2.78 -15.97
C ALA A 313 -3.93 2.92 -16.38
N LYS A 314 -3.35 4.12 -16.36
CA LYS A 314 -1.89 4.31 -16.46
C LYS A 314 -1.21 4.03 -15.13
N ARG A 315 -1.73 4.59 -14.03
CA ARG A 315 -1.12 4.53 -12.70
C ARG A 315 -1.12 3.12 -12.08
N LYS A 316 -2.15 2.31 -12.37
CA LYS A 316 -2.24 0.87 -12.04
C LYS A 316 -1.05 0.03 -12.55
N LYS A 317 -0.27 0.53 -13.51
CA LYS A 317 0.92 -0.16 -14.07
C LYS A 317 2.20 0.09 -13.26
N PHE A 318 2.19 1.02 -12.31
CA PHE A 318 3.35 1.46 -11.54
C PHE A 318 3.16 1.34 -10.03
N TRP A 319 1.93 1.50 -9.54
CA TRP A 319 1.61 1.53 -8.11
C TRP A 319 0.70 0.35 -7.73
N GLU A 320 1.09 -0.41 -6.71
CA GLU A 320 0.46 -1.69 -6.32
C GLU A 320 -0.98 -1.51 -5.82
N LYS A 321 -1.22 -0.50 -4.98
CA LYS A 321 -2.54 -0.18 -4.39
C LYS A 321 -3.37 0.78 -5.24
N ALA A 322 -2.86 1.31 -6.35
CA ALA A 322 -3.71 2.06 -7.28
C ALA A 322 -4.87 1.16 -7.75
N VAL A 323 -6.07 1.73 -7.93
CA VAL A 323 -7.23 1.05 -8.52
C VAL A 323 -7.49 1.55 -9.92
N ASN A 324 -7.89 0.66 -10.83
CA ASN A 324 -8.49 1.07 -12.10
C ASN A 324 -10.00 1.37 -11.92
N ILE A 325 -10.68 1.84 -12.97
CA ILE A 325 -12.10 2.21 -12.85
C ILE A 325 -13.02 0.98 -12.70
N GLU A 326 -12.62 -0.19 -13.20
CA GLU A 326 -13.38 -1.45 -13.10
C GLU A 326 -13.37 -2.00 -11.67
N GLU A 327 -12.28 -1.73 -10.92
CA GLU A 327 -12.16 -2.02 -9.48
C GLU A 327 -12.93 -1.01 -8.60
N LEU A 328 -13.29 0.15 -9.14
CA LEU A 328 -13.91 1.28 -8.44
C LEU A 328 -15.39 1.49 -8.78
N CYS A 329 -15.87 0.92 -9.89
CA CYS A 329 -17.26 1.05 -10.38
C CYS A 329 -17.87 -0.27 -10.90
N GLY A 330 -17.17 -1.40 -10.68
CA GLY A 330 -17.56 -2.70 -11.17
C GLY A 330 -17.69 -2.77 -12.70
N LYS A 331 -18.47 -3.75 -13.17
CA LYS A 331 -18.78 -3.96 -14.60
C LYS A 331 -20.10 -3.35 -15.06
N GLY A 332 -20.79 -2.62 -14.17
CA GLY A 332 -22.07 -1.95 -14.45
C GLY A 332 -21.98 -0.42 -14.55
N GLY A 333 -20.84 0.18 -14.19
CA GLY A 333 -20.74 1.64 -14.03
C GLY A 333 -21.37 2.16 -12.73
N GLU A 334 -21.62 1.27 -11.76
CA GLU A 334 -22.21 1.61 -10.46
C GLU A 334 -21.10 2.01 -9.49
N ALA A 335 -21.09 3.26 -9.02
CA ALA A 335 -20.09 3.79 -8.09
C ALA A 335 -19.97 2.93 -6.82
N TRP A 336 -18.81 2.31 -6.61
CA TRP A 336 -18.56 1.40 -5.50
C TRP A 336 -17.90 2.10 -4.32
N TRP A 337 -18.66 2.27 -3.25
CA TRP A 337 -18.21 2.92 -2.03
C TRP A 337 -17.60 1.94 -1.03
N GLY A 338 -16.72 2.44 -0.16
CA GLY A 338 -15.93 1.57 0.73
C GLY A 338 -15.01 0.64 -0.07
N VAL A 339 -14.96 -0.63 0.31
CA VAL A 339 -14.17 -1.62 -0.41
C VAL A 339 -15.03 -2.35 -1.43
N ARG A 340 -15.05 -1.83 -2.66
CA ARG A 340 -15.76 -2.46 -3.80
C ARG A 340 -17.25 -2.69 -3.50
N GLY A 341 -17.92 -1.65 -2.98
CA GLY A 341 -19.35 -1.66 -2.67
C GLY A 341 -19.69 -2.28 -1.31
N HIS A 342 -18.71 -2.49 -0.42
CA HIS A 342 -18.91 -3.14 0.86
C HIS A 342 -18.29 -2.35 2.03
N THR A 343 -19.03 -2.25 3.15
CA THR A 343 -18.39 -2.04 4.46
C THR A 343 -17.76 -3.36 4.89
N ARG A 344 -16.44 -3.44 4.77
CA ARG A 344 -15.68 -4.56 5.32
C ARG A 344 -15.42 -4.38 6.81
N ASP A 345 -15.38 -5.49 7.52
CA ASP A 345 -15.09 -5.58 8.96
C ASP A 345 -14.47 -6.96 9.27
N ASP A 346 -13.86 -7.09 10.45
CA ASP A 346 -13.25 -8.32 10.94
C ASP A 346 -12.26 -8.99 9.99
N PHE A 347 -11.16 -8.31 9.63
CA PHE A 347 -10.12 -8.81 8.72
C PHE A 347 -10.68 -9.30 7.37
N ASN A 348 -11.63 -8.57 6.78
CA ASN A 348 -12.35 -8.93 5.56
C ASN A 348 -13.18 -10.24 5.65
N HIS A 349 -13.43 -10.81 6.84
CA HIS A 349 -14.36 -11.93 6.99
C HIS A 349 -15.83 -11.49 6.98
N SER A 350 -16.13 -10.26 7.39
CA SER A 350 -17.46 -9.65 7.32
C SER A 350 -17.55 -8.66 6.16
N ASN A 351 -18.40 -8.96 5.18
CA ASN A 351 -18.54 -8.18 3.93
C ASN A 351 -20.00 -7.78 3.71
N LYS A 352 -20.46 -6.71 4.36
CA LYS A 352 -21.81 -6.18 4.16
C LYS A 352 -21.79 -5.19 2.98
N ALA A 353 -22.66 -5.36 1.99
CA ALA A 353 -22.85 -4.38 0.92
C ALA A 353 -23.34 -3.03 1.48
N ILE A 354 -22.86 -1.92 0.91
CA ILE A 354 -23.22 -0.54 1.31
C ILE A 354 -23.92 0.18 0.16
N SER A 355 -25.08 0.80 0.44
CA SER A 355 -25.75 1.69 -0.50
C SER A 355 -25.13 3.09 -0.47
N TYR A 356 -25.22 3.84 -1.59
CA TYR A 356 -24.78 5.24 -1.60
C TYR A 356 -25.47 6.10 -0.52
N ALA A 357 -26.75 5.83 -0.22
CA ALA A 357 -27.47 6.52 0.85
C ALA A 357 -26.88 6.22 2.24
N GLU A 358 -26.59 4.95 2.55
CA GLU A 358 -25.93 4.56 3.81
C GLU A 358 -24.51 5.16 3.90
N HIS A 359 -23.79 5.16 2.79
CA HIS A 359 -22.46 5.74 2.66
C HIS A 359 -22.44 7.25 2.97
N PHE A 360 -23.33 8.01 2.32
CA PHE A 360 -23.48 9.44 2.56
C PHE A 360 -23.89 9.76 4.01
N GLN A 361 -24.79 8.97 4.61
CA GLN A 361 -25.18 9.16 6.02
C GLN A 361 -24.04 8.85 6.99
N ASN A 362 -23.21 7.84 6.70
CA ASN A 362 -21.97 7.59 7.47
C ASN A 362 -21.00 8.78 7.35
N SER A 363 -20.91 9.41 6.18
CA SER A 363 -20.13 10.64 5.96
C SER A 363 -20.64 11.82 6.79
N ARG A 364 -21.96 12.06 6.83
CA ARG A 364 -22.56 13.12 7.66
C ARG A 364 -22.41 12.87 9.15
N PHE A 365 -22.44 11.60 9.59
CA PHE A 365 -22.07 11.26 10.97
C PHE A 365 -20.61 11.65 11.27
N MET A 366 -19.66 11.29 10.39
CA MET A 366 -18.24 11.63 10.56
C MET A 366 -18.00 13.14 10.66
N GLU A 367 -18.58 13.92 9.75
CA GLU A 367 -18.51 15.39 9.80
C GLU A 367 -19.10 15.97 11.09
N SER A 368 -20.10 15.34 11.71
CA SER A 368 -20.71 15.85 12.95
C SER A 368 -19.85 15.64 14.20
N VAL A 369 -18.87 14.73 14.17
CA VAL A 369 -18.05 14.35 15.35
C VAL A 369 -16.58 14.76 15.25
N LEU A 370 -16.02 14.87 14.05
CA LEU A 370 -14.61 15.23 13.84
C LEU A 370 -14.32 16.69 14.21
N ASP A 371 -13.44 16.91 15.18
CA ASP A 371 -12.80 18.20 15.46
C ASP A 371 -11.52 18.39 14.64
N VAL A 372 -10.75 17.32 14.38
CA VAL A 372 -9.54 17.34 13.53
C VAL A 372 -9.49 16.06 12.70
N TYR A 373 -9.03 16.18 11.45
CA TYR A 373 -8.66 15.07 10.58
C TYR A 373 -7.30 15.41 9.93
N TRP A 374 -6.32 14.52 10.05
CA TRP A 374 -4.99 14.69 9.47
C TRP A 374 -4.40 13.35 9.06
N GLU A 375 -4.19 13.17 7.75
CA GLU A 375 -3.43 12.03 7.22
C GLU A 375 -1.93 12.29 7.37
N LEU A 376 -1.20 11.27 7.79
CA LEU A 376 0.27 11.25 7.82
C LEU A 376 0.81 11.25 6.38
N PRO A 377 1.60 12.23 5.96
CA PRO A 377 2.25 12.19 4.66
C PRO A 377 3.36 11.12 4.63
N PRO A 378 3.65 10.52 3.47
CA PRO A 378 4.83 9.67 3.31
C PRO A 378 6.11 10.42 3.70
N VAL A 379 7.07 9.75 4.30
CA VAL A 379 8.30 10.38 4.81
C VAL A 379 9.14 10.96 3.69
N ALA A 380 9.20 10.28 2.55
CA ALA A 380 9.90 10.73 1.37
C ALA A 380 9.23 10.22 0.08
N GLY A 381 9.39 10.97 -1.00
CA GLY A 381 8.84 10.60 -2.31
C GLY A 381 9.45 9.30 -2.90
N PRO A 382 8.73 8.62 -3.82
CA PRO A 382 9.18 7.34 -4.38
C PRO A 382 10.54 7.37 -5.09
N SER A 383 11.02 8.53 -5.56
CA SER A 383 12.36 8.65 -6.15
C SER A 383 13.49 8.52 -5.12
N LEU A 384 13.16 8.54 -3.83
CA LEU A 384 14.11 8.43 -2.71
C LEU A 384 13.97 7.11 -1.95
N THR A 385 12.75 6.58 -1.82
CA THR A 385 12.46 5.35 -1.07
C THR A 385 12.33 4.10 -1.93
N HIS A 386 12.13 4.25 -3.25
CA HIS A 386 11.77 3.17 -4.18
C HIS A 386 10.47 2.42 -3.85
N GLN A 387 9.59 3.00 -3.04
CA GLN A 387 8.30 2.39 -2.70
C GLN A 387 7.34 2.40 -3.90
N THR A 388 6.68 1.27 -4.13
CA THR A 388 5.67 1.02 -5.17
C THR A 388 4.27 0.81 -4.60
N ARG A 389 4.13 0.76 -3.28
CA ARG A 389 2.89 0.35 -2.59
C ARG A 389 1.71 1.30 -2.82
N TYR A 390 1.79 2.57 -2.43
CA TYR A 390 0.70 3.55 -2.59
C TYR A 390 0.74 4.28 -3.93
N ASP A 391 -0.32 5.01 -4.26
CA ASP A 391 -0.38 5.90 -5.43
C ASP A 391 -0.09 7.38 -5.02
N PRO A 392 1.02 7.99 -5.48
CA PRO A 392 1.38 9.38 -5.13
C PRO A 392 0.38 10.48 -5.51
N ALA A 393 -0.63 10.21 -6.35
CA ALA A 393 -1.70 11.17 -6.67
C ALA A 393 -2.96 10.99 -5.79
N ARG A 394 -2.90 10.08 -4.80
CA ARG A 394 -3.94 9.85 -3.79
C ARG A 394 -3.40 9.99 -2.37
N VAL A 395 -2.30 10.71 -2.17
CA VAL A 395 -1.75 11.01 -0.83
C VAL A 395 -1.31 12.48 -0.76
N SER A 396 -1.19 13.02 0.45
CA SER A 396 -0.57 14.32 0.68
C SER A 396 0.92 14.32 0.30
N GLU A 397 1.43 15.48 -0.16
CA GLU A 397 2.84 15.68 -0.51
C GLU A 397 3.79 15.19 0.60
N PRO A 398 4.86 14.43 0.25
CA PRO A 398 5.73 13.79 1.23
C PRO A 398 6.58 14.80 2.02
N ILE A 399 6.97 14.44 3.24
CA ILE A 399 7.77 15.29 4.14
C ILE A 399 9.13 15.67 3.50
N ILE A 400 9.65 14.79 2.63
CA ILE A 400 10.83 15.00 1.80
C ILE A 400 10.45 14.75 0.33
N GLU A 401 10.25 15.85 -0.41
CA GLU A 401 9.93 15.83 -1.85
C GLU A 401 10.96 15.01 -2.68
N ASP A 402 10.53 14.51 -3.83
CA ASP A 402 11.41 13.82 -4.78
C ASP A 402 12.61 14.69 -5.21
N GLY A 403 13.74 14.03 -5.49
CA GLY A 403 15.00 14.70 -5.82
C GLY A 403 15.73 15.37 -4.64
N ARG A 404 15.14 15.48 -3.44
CA ARG A 404 15.77 16.10 -2.25
C ARG A 404 16.80 15.17 -1.54
N TYR A 405 17.59 14.43 -2.31
CA TYR A 405 18.51 13.39 -1.81
C TYR A 405 19.48 13.88 -0.71
N GLY A 406 20.03 15.09 -0.83
CA GLY A 406 20.93 15.67 0.17
C GLY A 406 20.27 16.06 1.52
N LEU A 407 18.94 16.00 1.61
CA LEU A 407 18.19 16.04 2.88
C LEU A 407 17.92 14.61 3.39
N PHE A 408 17.45 13.73 2.51
CA PHE A 408 17.21 12.31 2.81
C PHE A 408 18.45 11.61 3.40
N GLN A 409 19.63 11.85 2.81
CA GLN A 409 20.92 11.36 3.29
C GLN A 409 21.33 11.98 4.64
N ARG A 410 21.08 13.28 4.84
CA ARG A 410 21.43 14.01 6.07
C ARG A 410 20.64 13.53 7.28
N LEU A 411 19.36 13.24 7.07
CA LEU A 411 18.47 12.63 8.08
C LEU A 411 18.82 11.16 8.36
N GLY A 412 19.76 10.57 7.60
CA GLY A 412 20.20 9.19 7.79
C GLY A 412 19.32 8.13 7.14
N LEU A 413 18.25 8.53 6.42
CA LEU A 413 17.29 7.60 5.81
C LEU A 413 17.96 6.67 4.77
N THR A 414 19.06 7.10 4.15
CA THR A 414 19.90 6.26 3.27
C THR A 414 20.63 5.11 3.97
N ARG A 415 20.60 5.03 5.32
CA ARG A 415 21.12 3.88 6.08
C ARG A 415 20.07 2.77 6.26
N LEU A 416 18.80 3.07 5.99
CA LEU A 416 17.71 2.12 6.10
C LEU A 416 17.57 1.32 4.81
N GLU A 417 17.27 0.03 4.91
CA GLU A 417 16.92 -0.80 3.76
C GLU A 417 15.66 -0.25 3.06
N ALA A 418 15.65 -0.14 1.73
CA ALA A 418 14.46 0.32 0.98
C ALA A 418 13.18 -0.48 1.30
N SER A 419 13.34 -1.74 1.73
CA SER A 419 12.29 -2.63 2.22
C SER A 419 11.43 -2.03 3.33
N VAL A 420 11.95 -1.12 4.16
CA VAL A 420 11.20 -0.56 5.31
C VAL A 420 10.17 0.48 4.90
N PHE A 421 10.32 1.10 3.72
CA PHE A 421 9.41 2.15 3.22
C PHE A 421 8.25 1.58 2.41
N ASN A 422 8.38 0.39 1.79
CA ASN A 422 7.31 -0.24 1.01
C ASN A 422 6.19 -0.87 1.88
N GLY A 423 5.81 -0.17 2.96
CA GLY A 423 4.79 -0.52 3.93
C GLY A 423 3.66 0.51 4.06
N TYR A 424 3.82 1.75 3.58
CA TYR A 424 2.80 2.81 3.69
C TYR A 424 1.47 2.40 3.04
N THR A 425 0.36 2.70 3.73
CA THR A 425 -1.03 2.40 3.34
C THR A 425 -2.02 3.45 3.84
N GLU A 426 -1.52 4.68 4.03
CA GLU A 426 -2.17 5.78 4.73
C GLU A 426 -2.39 5.51 6.24
N MET A 427 -2.03 6.49 7.07
CA MET A 427 -2.30 6.51 8.52
C MET A 427 -2.97 7.84 8.84
N VAL A 428 -3.97 7.84 9.74
CA VAL A 428 -4.73 9.05 10.06
C VAL A 428 -4.80 9.32 11.55
N TYR A 429 -4.58 10.57 11.94
CA TYR A 429 -4.90 11.11 13.25
C TYR A 429 -6.24 11.85 13.20
N VAL A 430 -7.10 11.58 14.18
CA VAL A 430 -8.34 12.34 14.38
C VAL A 430 -8.50 12.82 15.81
N GLN A 431 -9.06 14.02 15.96
CA GLN A 431 -9.72 14.43 17.20
C GLN A 431 -11.22 14.31 17.00
N ILE A 432 -11.90 13.67 17.95
CA ILE A 432 -13.36 13.53 17.98
C ILE A 432 -13.94 14.10 19.29
N SER A 433 -15.15 14.61 19.20
CA SER A 433 -16.04 14.84 20.34
C SER A 433 -17.50 14.71 19.89
N PRO A 434 -18.47 14.56 20.80
CA PRO A 434 -19.88 14.44 20.43
C PRO A 434 -20.39 15.59 19.53
N PRO A 435 -21.51 15.39 18.81
CA PRO A 435 -22.27 16.50 18.24
C PRO A 435 -22.71 17.44 19.38
N LYS A 436 -22.80 18.74 19.07
CA LYS A 436 -23.31 19.78 19.97
C LYS A 436 -24.79 20.03 19.72
#